data_AF-B4YIE1-F1
#
_entry.id   AF-B4YIE1-F1
#
_cell.length_a   1.000
_cell.length_b   1.000
_cell.length_c   1.000
_cell.angle_alpha   90.00
_cell.angle_beta   90.00
_cell.angle_gamma   90.00
#
_symmetry.space_group_name_H-M   'P 1'
#
loop_
_entity.id
_entity.type
_entity.pdbx_description
1 polymer ?
#
loop_
_entity_poly.entity_id
_entity_poly.type
_entity_poly.pdbx_seq_one_letter_code
_entity_poly.pdbx_strand_id
1 'polypeptide(L)'
;STTDDDERENHDEPELLRNHETPERLLMTKQIGQTVNSVVESLPEDLRTAITLREIEGLTYEEIAEVMDCPIGTVRSRIFRARDAIALKLRPLLDTAADKRW
;
A
#
# COMPACT_ATOMS: atom_id res chain seq x y z
N SER A 1 20.99 28.07 48.83
CA SER A 1 20.86 26.64 48.53
C SER A 1 19.55 26.45 47.78
N THR A 2 19.63 26.19 46.47
CA THR A 2 19.51 24.83 45.87
C THR A 2 18.01 24.56 45.65
N THR A 3 17.43 24.55 44.45
CA THR A 3 17.91 24.38 43.07
C THR A 3 16.85 25.00 42.14
N ASP A 4 17.23 25.84 41.18
CA ASP A 4 16.43 26.05 39.96
C ASP A 4 16.64 24.79 39.11
N ASP A 5 15.61 23.95 39.02
CA ASP A 5 15.59 22.76 38.18
C ASP A 5 14.28 22.78 37.39
N ASP A 6 14.21 23.64 36.38
CA ASP A 6 13.09 23.68 35.45
C ASP A 6 13.59 24.14 34.07
N GLU A 7 14.32 23.27 33.38
CA GLU A 7 14.60 23.44 31.94
C GLU A 7 15.03 22.10 31.30
N ARG A 8 14.19 21.07 31.46
CA ARG A 8 14.27 19.86 30.64
C ARG A 8 12.90 19.47 30.11
N GLU A 9 12.39 20.30 29.22
CA GLU A 9 11.46 19.82 28.19
C GLU A 9 12.18 19.87 26.83
N ASN A 10 13.17 19.00 26.65
CA ASN A 10 13.46 18.54 25.30
C ASN A 10 12.24 17.68 24.93
N HIS A 11 11.29 18.32 24.25
CA HIS A 11 10.24 17.66 23.52
C HIS A 11 10.92 16.76 22.50
N ASP A 12 11.13 15.49 22.86
CA ASP A 12 11.46 14.41 21.94
C ASP A 12 10.25 14.19 21.03
N GLU A 13 10.03 15.15 20.12
CA GLU A 13 9.08 15.00 19.04
C GLU A 13 9.64 13.88 18.16
N PRO A 14 8.92 12.75 18.01
CA PRO A 14 9.44 11.59 17.30
C PRO A 14 9.83 12.02 15.88
N GLU A 15 11.09 11.78 15.52
CA GLU A 15 11.72 12.12 14.24
C GLU A 15 10.92 11.59 13.02
N LEU A 16 10.01 10.63 13.25
CA LEU A 16 9.00 10.13 12.33
C LEU A 16 8.04 11.20 11.76
N LEU A 17 7.86 12.33 12.45
CA LEU A 17 6.99 13.43 12.02
C LEU A 17 7.72 14.56 11.27
N ARG A 18 9.04 14.47 11.10
CA ARG A 18 9.76 15.32 10.14
C ARG A 18 9.50 14.79 8.73
N ASN A 19 8.24 14.91 8.32
CA ASN A 19 7.77 14.80 6.96
C ASN A 19 8.49 15.87 6.11
N HIS A 20 9.71 15.59 5.67
CA HIS A 20 10.24 16.21 4.47
C HIS A 20 9.50 15.58 3.28
N GLU A 21 8.20 15.84 3.15
CA GLU A 21 7.41 15.52 1.97
C GLU A 21 7.88 16.42 0.83
N THR A 22 9.03 16.06 0.24
CA THR A 22 9.51 16.79 -0.92
C THR A 22 8.46 16.68 -2.03
N PRO A 23 8.29 17.72 -2.88
CA PRO A 23 7.36 17.68 -4.00
C PRO A 23 7.51 16.43 -4.88
N GLU A 24 8.73 15.93 -5.02
CA GLU A 24 9.06 14.71 -5.76
C GLU A 24 8.46 13.46 -5.10
N ARG A 25 8.52 13.34 -3.77
CA ARG A 25 7.94 12.20 -3.05
C ARG A 25 6.41 12.20 -3.14
N LEU A 26 5.78 13.37 -3.00
CA LEU A 26 4.33 13.50 -3.15
C LEU A 26 3.87 13.11 -4.56
N LEU A 27 4.60 13.58 -5.59
CA LEU A 27 4.31 13.23 -6.98
C LEU A 27 4.47 11.71 -7.22
N MET A 28 5.51 11.12 -6.66
CA MET A 28 5.78 9.69 -6.78
C MET A 28 4.69 8.84 -6.12
N THR A 29 4.27 9.17 -4.90
CA THR A 29 3.15 8.51 -4.21
C THR A 29 1.87 8.60 -5.03
N LYS A 30 1.58 9.78 -5.61
CA LYS A 30 0.42 9.96 -6.49
C LYS A 30 0.50 9.08 -7.74
N GLN A 31 1.66 9.02 -8.39
CA GLN A 31 1.88 8.17 -9.57
C GLN A 31 1.72 6.68 -9.26
N ILE A 32 2.22 6.22 -8.12
CA ILE A 32 2.04 4.84 -7.65
C ILE A 32 0.55 4.56 -7.46
N GLY A 33 -0.17 5.41 -6.71
CA GLY A 33 -1.61 5.24 -6.49
C GLY A 33 -2.42 5.21 -7.78
N GLN A 34 -2.14 6.13 -8.71
CA GLN A 34 -2.78 6.14 -10.03
C GLN A 34 -2.51 4.86 -10.83
N THR A 35 -1.29 4.34 -10.76
CA THR A 35 -0.91 3.10 -11.44
C THR A 35 -1.65 1.91 -10.84
N VAL A 36 -1.72 1.79 -9.51
CA VAL A 36 -2.49 0.73 -8.84
C VAL A 36 -3.95 0.78 -9.28
N ASN A 37 -4.59 1.95 -9.21
CA ASN A 37 -6.00 2.10 -9.57
C ASN A 37 -6.25 1.70 -11.04
N SER A 38 -5.41 2.18 -11.96
CA SER A 38 -5.54 1.84 -13.39
C SER A 38 -5.39 0.33 -13.63
N VAL A 39 -4.47 -0.34 -12.93
CA VAL A 39 -4.31 -1.78 -13.05
C VAL A 39 -5.54 -2.50 -12.51
N VAL A 40 -6.00 -2.16 -11.30
CA VAL A 40 -7.19 -2.76 -10.69
C VAL A 40 -8.41 -2.60 -11.58
N GLU A 41 -8.62 -1.42 -12.19
CA GLU A 41 -9.70 -1.17 -13.14
C GLU A 41 -9.60 -2.04 -14.41
N SER A 42 -8.38 -2.29 -14.89
CA SER A 42 -8.13 -3.12 -16.07
C SER A 42 -8.21 -4.63 -15.84
N LEU A 43 -8.25 -5.08 -14.58
CA LEU A 43 -8.32 -6.49 -14.26
C LEU A 43 -9.63 -7.12 -14.76
N PRO A 44 -9.62 -8.40 -15.16
CA PRO A 44 -10.84 -9.19 -15.28
C PRO A 44 -11.69 -9.08 -14.01
N GLU A 45 -13.00 -9.00 -14.17
CA GLU A 45 -13.94 -8.73 -13.09
C GLU A 45 -13.73 -9.64 -11.87
N ASP A 46 -13.59 -10.95 -12.11
CA ASP A 46 -13.28 -11.94 -11.08
C ASP A 46 -12.03 -11.62 -10.25
N LEU A 47 -10.96 -11.12 -10.88
CA LEU A 47 -9.72 -10.78 -10.19
C LEU A 47 -9.90 -9.49 -9.39
N ARG A 48 -10.55 -8.49 -9.99
CA ARG A 48 -10.86 -7.21 -9.37
C ARG A 48 -11.74 -7.40 -8.13
N THR A 49 -12.82 -8.17 -8.24
CA THR A 49 -13.72 -8.46 -7.12
C THR A 49 -12.98 -9.17 -5.99
N ALA A 50 -12.21 -10.22 -6.30
CA ALA A 50 -11.46 -10.97 -5.29
C ALA A 50 -10.43 -10.10 -4.55
N ILE A 51 -9.69 -9.23 -5.26
CA ILE A 51 -8.69 -8.36 -4.62
C ILE A 51 -9.35 -7.21 -3.83
N THR A 52 -10.45 -6.64 -4.31
CA THR A 52 -11.19 -5.60 -3.59
C THR A 52 -11.77 -6.13 -2.29
N LEU A 53 -12.46 -7.27 -2.32
CA LEU A 53 -13.01 -7.89 -1.11
C LEU A 53 -11.91 -8.22 -0.09
N ARG A 54 -10.71 -8.59 -0.57
CA ARG A 54 -9.59 -8.91 0.32
C ARG A 54 -8.92 -7.67 0.92
N GLU A 55 -8.55 -6.69 0.11
CA GLU A 55 -7.68 -5.59 0.53
C GLU A 55 -8.46 -4.37 1.02
N ILE A 56 -9.68 -4.16 0.51
CA ILE A 56 -10.52 -3.01 0.86
C ILE A 56 -11.55 -3.40 1.92
N GLU A 57 -12.28 -4.49 1.68
CA GLU A 57 -13.32 -4.95 2.63
C GLU A 57 -12.76 -5.81 3.76
N GLY A 58 -11.52 -6.30 3.63
CA GLY A 58 -10.83 -7.04 4.68
C GLY A 58 -11.33 -8.48 4.91
N LEU A 59 -12.08 -9.05 3.96
CA LEU A 59 -12.65 -10.39 4.10
C LEU A 59 -11.58 -11.50 4.08
N THR A 60 -11.88 -12.57 4.79
CA THR A 60 -11.10 -13.82 4.76
C THR A 60 -11.28 -14.53 3.41
N TYR A 61 -10.42 -15.50 3.08
CA TYR A 61 -10.53 -16.21 1.80
C TYR A 61 -11.78 -17.10 1.75
N GLU A 62 -12.19 -17.61 2.91
CA GLU A 62 -13.40 -18.38 3.13
C GLU A 62 -14.65 -17.53 2.87
N GLU A 63 -14.76 -16.33 3.47
CA GLU A 63 -15.88 -15.41 3.22
C GLU A 63 -15.94 -14.97 1.75
N ILE A 64 -14.79 -14.72 1.13
CA ILE A 64 -14.75 -14.37 -0.30
C ILE A 64 -15.21 -15.56 -1.17
N ALA A 65 -14.85 -16.78 -0.79
CA ALA A 65 -15.29 -17.99 -1.51
C ALA A 65 -16.81 -18.15 -1.45
N GLU A 66 -17.42 -17.86 -0.29
CA GLU A 66 -18.87 -17.85 -0.11
C GLU A 66 -19.54 -16.73 -0.93
N VAL A 67 -19.04 -15.48 -0.86
CA VAL A 67 -19.59 -14.33 -1.58
C VAL A 67 -19.52 -14.52 -3.10
N MET A 68 -18.43 -15.09 -3.59
CA MET A 68 -18.20 -15.29 -5.03
C MET A 68 -18.68 -16.63 -5.56
N ASP A 69 -19.32 -17.45 -4.70
CA ASP A 69 -19.77 -18.82 -5.01
C ASP A 69 -18.72 -19.64 -5.76
N CYS A 70 -17.51 -19.73 -5.20
CA CYS A 70 -16.40 -20.42 -5.84
C CYS A 70 -15.47 -21.13 -4.84
N PRO A 71 -14.68 -22.13 -5.25
CA PRO A 71 -13.74 -22.79 -4.35
C PRO A 71 -12.68 -21.83 -3.77
N ILE A 72 -12.30 -22.03 -2.51
CA ILE A 72 -11.25 -21.23 -1.86
C ILE A 72 -9.89 -21.25 -2.60
N GLY A 73 -9.58 -22.35 -3.29
CA GLY A 73 -8.40 -22.43 -4.17
C GLY A 73 -8.47 -21.46 -5.34
N THR A 74 -9.67 -21.23 -5.88
CA THR A 74 -9.94 -20.23 -6.92
C THR A 74 -9.71 -18.82 -6.39
N VAL A 75 -10.25 -18.50 -5.21
CA VAL A 75 -10.00 -17.19 -4.53
C VAL A 75 -8.50 -16.92 -4.40
N ARG A 76 -7.74 -17.88 -3.86
CA ARG A 76 -6.29 -17.75 -3.71
C ARG A 76 -5.60 -17.48 -5.05
N SER A 77 -5.97 -18.21 -6.10
CA SER A 77 -5.40 -18.03 -7.44
C SER A 77 -5.77 -16.67 -8.07
N ARG A 78 -7.00 -16.18 -7.83
CA ARG A 78 -7.47 -14.88 -8.32
C ARG A 78 -6.71 -13.73 -7.66
N ILE A 79 -6.60 -13.76 -6.32
CA ILE A 79 -5.84 -12.76 -5.55
C ILE A 79 -4.37 -12.75 -5.94
N PHE A 80 -3.76 -13.94 -6.10
CA PHE A 80 -2.37 -14.03 -6.54
C PHE A 80 -2.16 -13.37 -7.90
N ARG A 81 -2.99 -13.68 -8.90
CA ARG A 81 -2.89 -13.10 -10.24
C ARG A 81 -3.14 -11.59 -10.25
N ALA A 82 -4.09 -11.12 -9.45
CA ALA A 82 -4.34 -9.69 -9.29
C ALA A 82 -3.10 -8.95 -8.73
N ARG A 83 -2.50 -9.48 -7.66
CA ARG A 83 -1.28 -8.91 -7.06
C ARG A 83 -0.09 -8.95 -8.01
N ASP A 84 0.07 -10.03 -8.76
CA ASP A 84 1.15 -10.16 -9.75
C ASP A 84 1.02 -9.11 -10.87
N ALA A 85 -0.20 -8.88 -11.37
CA ALA A 85 -0.47 -7.84 -12.36
C ALA A 85 -0.14 -6.42 -11.84
N ILE A 86 -0.50 -6.12 -10.59
CA ILE A 86 -0.16 -4.84 -9.93
C ILE A 86 1.36 -4.72 -9.78
N ALA A 87 2.01 -5.75 -9.25
CA ALA A 87 3.46 -5.75 -9.02
C ALA A 87 4.24 -5.54 -10.33
N LEU A 88 3.82 -6.18 -11.42
CA LEU A 88 4.45 -6.03 -12.73
C LEU A 88 4.47 -4.56 -13.21
N LYS A 89 3.42 -3.80 -12.91
CA LYS A 89 3.30 -2.39 -13.30
C LYS A 89 3.98 -1.43 -12.33
N LEU A 90 4.07 -1.80 -11.05
CA LEU A 90 4.75 -1.00 -10.05
C LEU A 90 6.27 -1.13 -10.06
N ARG A 91 6.82 -2.30 -10.43
CA ARG A 91 8.28 -2.55 -10.43
C ARG A 91 9.10 -1.41 -11.05
N PRO A 92 8.82 -0.94 -12.29
CA PRO A 92 9.62 0.14 -12.89
C PRO A 92 9.57 1.46 -12.11
N LEU A 93 8.45 1.76 -11.46
CA LEU A 93 8.29 2.98 -10.67
C LEU A 93 9.08 2.88 -9.36
N LEU A 94 9.10 1.71 -8.72
CA LEU A 94 9.81 1.48 -7.47
C LEU A 94 11.33 1.37 -7.68
N ASP A 95 11.78 0.76 -8.76
CA ASP A 95 13.20 0.66 -9.11
C ASP A 95 13.78 2.06 -9.38
N THR A 96 13.02 2.93 -10.06
CA THR A 96 13.39 4.34 -10.26
C THR A 96 13.47 5.14 -8.95
N ALA A 97 12.73 4.73 -7.90
CA ALA A 97 12.82 5.32 -6.57
C ALA A 97 14.12 4.94 -5.86
N ALA A 98 14.49 3.66 -5.96
CA ALA A 98 15.65 3.09 -5.30
C ALA A 98 16.95 3.67 -5.88
N ASP A 99 16.99 3.89 -7.20
CA ASP A 99 18.14 4.45 -7.92
C ASP A 99 18.37 5.95 -7.69
N LYS A 100 17.49 6.68 -6.98
CA LYS A 100 17.66 8.11 -6.67
C LYS A 100 18.20 8.40 -5.27
N ARG A 101 18.65 7.37 -4.54
CA ARG A 101 19.07 7.46 -3.13
C ARG A 101 20.59 7.58 -2.91
N TRP A 102 21.37 7.85 -3.96
CA TRP A 102 22.82 8.12 -3.90
C TRP A 102 23.12 9.56 -4.31
#